data_AF-A0AAJ0DF09-F1
#
_entry.id   AF-A0AAJ0DF09-F1
#
_cell.length_a   1.000
_cell.length_b   1.000
_cell.length_c   1.000
_cell.angle_alpha   90.00
_cell.angle_beta   90.00
_cell.angle_gamma   90.00
#
_symmetry.space_group_name_H-M   'P 1'
#
loop_
_entity.id
_entity.type
_entity.pdbx_description
1 polymer ?
#
loop_
_entity_poly.entity_id
_entity_poly.type
_entity_poly.pdbx_seq_one_letter_code
_entity_poly.pdbx_strand_id
1 'polypeptide(L)'
;MSTDSNPDSRPGSRPSSRPPHRTVERERSISTHRSSISGDSADAKGPPRPLCEERQSRLHGRGMFTTEKVSKGKLIFSETPLVYFDAQNIPWADVWKAYLNLEEPNQAAWRSLSKVDTLSVQQWLALSANEKEYPGLCGEVLAKYWNNSWKDQVCGISLLGNRASFFNHSCRPTAVWTLNAEARTFEVRATEDLDSDQEVLLNYVPLGWPRVRRLNSLRPFGFECSCALCAAPNSETEQNRAAIDQVDRQLRSMSFPGDKRVRIEMYIEMLHLQQSEPAMVWDALWTATLLQQLFIEIDDLRRAADCQDVMVKASAVCCGKDFGLDQRWKELVIHTMMLPRRR
;
A
#
# COMPACT_ATOMS: atom_id res chain seq x y z
N MET A 1 -12.41 44.66 64.95
CA MET A 1 -11.42 45.05 63.91
C MET A 1 -12.22 45.25 62.65
N SER A 2 -12.49 46.53 62.38
CA SER A 2 -13.47 47.04 61.44
C SER A 2 -12.76 47.66 60.25
N THR A 3 -13.57 47.95 59.22
CA THR A 3 -13.36 48.85 58.06
C THR A 3 -12.45 48.35 56.95
N ASP A 4 -12.64 48.65 55.67
CA ASP A 4 -13.76 49.04 54.79
C ASP A 4 -13.10 49.62 53.50
N SER A 5 -13.74 49.44 52.34
CA SER A 5 -13.79 50.41 51.22
C SER A 5 -12.54 50.82 50.41
N ASN A 6 -12.53 50.44 49.11
CA ASN A 6 -12.60 51.25 47.84
C ASN A 6 -12.31 52.79 47.90
N PRO A 7 -12.12 53.58 46.79
CA PRO A 7 -12.35 53.33 45.33
C PRO A 7 -11.40 54.13 44.36
N ASP A 8 -11.88 54.34 43.11
CA ASP A 8 -11.49 55.32 42.05
C ASP A 8 -10.54 54.83 40.94
N SER A 9 -10.79 55.04 39.63
CA SER A 9 -11.76 55.92 38.94
C SER A 9 -11.88 55.53 37.43
N ARG A 10 -13.09 55.69 36.85
CA ARG A 10 -13.39 55.75 35.40
C ARG A 10 -13.33 57.23 34.93
N PRO A 11 -13.18 57.56 33.62
CA PRO A 11 -14.32 57.68 32.67
C PRO A 11 -14.00 57.15 31.25
N GLY A 12 -14.95 56.66 30.45
CA GLY A 12 -15.82 57.45 29.55
C GLY A 12 -15.02 57.92 28.31
N SER A 13 -15.28 57.48 27.07
CA SER A 13 -16.37 57.99 26.23
C SER A 13 -16.51 57.23 24.89
N ARG A 14 -17.69 57.39 24.29
CA ARG A 14 -18.33 56.65 23.19
C ARG A 14 -18.03 57.27 21.78
N PRO A 15 -18.67 56.84 20.67
CA PRO A 15 -18.09 56.66 19.34
C PRO A 15 -18.17 57.91 18.45
N SER A 16 -17.42 57.93 17.34
CA SER A 16 -17.60 58.90 16.26
C SER A 16 -17.91 58.22 14.93
N SER A 17 -18.90 58.79 14.24
CA SER A 17 -19.55 58.32 13.04
C SER A 17 -19.36 59.31 11.88
N ARG A 18 -18.80 58.83 10.75
CA ARG A 18 -19.11 59.15 9.32
C ARG A 18 -18.90 60.62 8.83
N PRO A 19 -18.90 60.95 7.50
CA PRO A 19 -19.11 60.17 6.27
C PRO A 19 -18.12 60.55 5.10
N PRO A 20 -18.45 60.58 3.78
CA PRO A 20 -17.72 59.84 2.75
C PRO A 20 -16.99 60.71 1.71
N HIS A 21 -15.99 60.15 1.00
CA HIS A 21 -15.48 60.77 -0.22
C HIS A 21 -15.76 59.89 -1.44
N ARG A 22 -16.68 60.39 -2.28
CA ARG A 22 -16.85 60.04 -3.68
C ARG A 22 -15.72 60.71 -4.48
N THR A 23 -15.08 59.95 -5.34
CA THR A 23 -14.48 60.48 -6.59
C THR A 23 -14.89 59.58 -7.75
N VAL A 24 -15.37 60.26 -8.78
CA VAL A 24 -15.91 59.79 -10.06
C VAL A 24 -14.74 59.55 -11.03
N GLU A 25 -15.04 58.82 -12.12
CA GLU A 25 -14.32 58.67 -13.41
C GLU A 25 -13.80 57.24 -13.65
N ARG A 26 -13.98 56.59 -14.80
CA ARG A 26 -14.60 56.92 -16.09
C ARG A 26 -14.79 55.58 -16.82
N GLU A 27 -15.99 55.29 -17.31
CA GLU A 27 -16.21 54.20 -18.26
C GLU A 27 -15.52 54.54 -19.58
N ARG A 28 -14.71 53.63 -20.10
CA ARG A 28 -14.29 53.62 -21.52
C ARG A 28 -14.67 52.28 -22.12
N SER A 29 -15.78 52.30 -22.85
CA SER A 29 -16.11 51.32 -23.87
C SER A 29 -15.09 51.38 -25.00
N ILE A 30 -14.40 50.27 -25.27
CA ILE A 30 -13.69 50.06 -26.53
C ILE A 30 -14.20 48.72 -27.08
N SER A 31 -15.05 48.80 -28.10
CA SER A 31 -15.33 47.67 -28.97
C SER A 31 -14.23 47.55 -30.00
N THR A 32 -13.60 46.39 -30.12
CA THR A 32 -12.89 46.02 -31.35
C THR A 32 -13.05 44.52 -31.59
N HIS A 33 -13.75 44.22 -32.68
CA HIS A 33 -13.83 42.97 -33.42
C HIS A 33 -12.89 41.84 -32.98
N ARG A 34 -13.48 40.70 -32.58
CA ARG A 34 -12.78 39.42 -32.58
C ARG A 34 -13.26 38.60 -33.77
N SER A 35 -12.37 38.51 -34.75
CA SER A 35 -12.41 37.59 -35.88
C SER A 35 -12.77 36.17 -35.45
N SER A 36 -13.71 35.57 -36.16
CA SER A 36 -14.03 34.15 -36.14
C SER A 36 -12.79 33.33 -36.49
N ILE A 37 -12.22 32.66 -35.49
CA ILE A 37 -11.31 31.54 -35.67
C ILE A 37 -12.00 30.35 -35.04
N SER A 38 -12.50 29.47 -35.91
CA SER A 38 -12.89 28.10 -35.58
C SER A 38 -11.65 27.36 -35.08
N GLY A 39 -11.47 27.32 -33.76
CA GLY A 39 -10.53 26.41 -33.11
C GLY A 39 -11.33 25.26 -32.53
N ASP A 40 -11.06 24.05 -33.04
CA ASP A 40 -11.54 22.80 -32.47
C ASP A 40 -11.36 22.81 -30.95
N SER A 41 -12.46 22.78 -30.21
CA SER A 41 -12.43 22.61 -28.77
C SER A 41 -11.95 21.18 -28.49
N ALA A 42 -10.67 21.05 -28.19
CA ALA A 42 -10.13 19.85 -27.58
C ALA A 42 -10.98 19.53 -26.33
N ASP A 43 -11.61 18.36 -26.35
CA ASP A 43 -12.43 17.83 -25.27
C ASP A 43 -11.74 18.05 -23.92
N ALA A 44 -12.28 18.98 -23.12
CA ALA A 44 -11.99 19.03 -21.70
C ALA A 44 -12.63 17.78 -21.07
N LYS A 45 -11.93 16.65 -21.18
CA LYS A 45 -12.29 15.41 -20.49
C LYS A 45 -12.30 15.73 -19.00
N GLY A 46 -13.45 15.55 -18.37
CA GLY A 46 -13.58 15.58 -16.90
C GLY A 46 -12.56 14.63 -16.24
N PRO A 47 -12.45 14.64 -14.90
CA PRO A 47 -11.49 13.79 -14.21
C PRO A 47 -11.63 12.33 -14.72
N PRO A 48 -10.51 11.66 -15.03
CA PRO A 48 -10.56 10.31 -15.57
C PRO A 48 -11.38 9.43 -14.62
N ARG A 49 -12.34 8.69 -15.20
CA ARG A 49 -13.17 7.76 -14.41
C ARG A 49 -12.25 6.74 -13.73
N PRO A 50 -12.52 6.37 -12.47
CA PRO A 50 -11.74 5.35 -11.79
C PRO A 50 -11.85 4.04 -12.58
N LEU A 51 -10.73 3.33 -12.74
CA LEU A 51 -10.70 2.06 -13.47
C LEU A 51 -11.20 0.87 -12.66
N CYS A 52 -11.53 1.10 -11.40
CA CYS A 52 -12.18 0.12 -10.57
C CYS A 52 -13.20 0.72 -9.60
N GLU A 53 -14.18 -0.11 -9.26
CA GLU A 53 -15.23 0.21 -8.32
C GLU A 53 -15.49 -0.94 -7.34
N GLU A 54 -16.02 -0.57 -6.18
CA GLU A 54 -16.38 -1.51 -5.13
C GLU A 54 -17.71 -2.16 -5.45
N ARG A 55 -17.78 -3.49 -5.35
CA ARG A 55 -19.04 -4.26 -5.47
C ARG A 55 -19.04 -5.41 -4.47
N GLN A 56 -20.21 -6.02 -4.27
CA GLN A 56 -20.29 -7.27 -3.53
C GLN A 56 -19.54 -8.38 -4.29
N SER A 57 -18.56 -9.02 -3.65
CA SER A 57 -17.82 -10.12 -4.27
C SER A 57 -18.58 -11.43 -4.16
N ARG A 58 -18.43 -12.28 -5.18
CA ARG A 58 -18.89 -13.68 -5.16
C ARG A 58 -17.97 -14.59 -4.35
N LEU A 59 -16.72 -14.17 -4.13
CA LEU A 59 -15.77 -14.86 -3.28
C LEU A 59 -16.17 -14.60 -1.83
N HIS A 60 -15.82 -13.43 -1.29
CA HIS A 60 -16.14 -13.04 0.07
C HIS A 60 -16.17 -11.51 0.21
N GLY A 61 -17.03 -11.00 1.10
CA GLY A 61 -17.05 -9.58 1.46
C GLY A 61 -17.25 -8.64 0.26
N ARG A 62 -16.53 -7.53 0.27
CA ARG A 62 -16.54 -6.52 -0.81
C ARG A 62 -15.29 -6.71 -1.66
N GLY A 63 -15.44 -6.51 -2.97
CA GLY A 63 -14.40 -6.68 -3.97
C GLY A 63 -14.22 -5.42 -4.81
N MET A 64 -13.04 -5.24 -5.37
CA MET A 64 -12.75 -4.19 -6.35
C MET A 64 -12.83 -4.78 -7.76
N PHE A 65 -13.64 -4.21 -8.65
CA PHE A 65 -13.89 -4.72 -9.99
C PHE A 65 -13.49 -3.68 -11.03
N THR A 66 -12.90 -4.12 -12.13
CA THR A 66 -12.62 -3.25 -13.27
C THR A 66 -13.90 -2.70 -13.89
N THR A 67 -13.88 -1.43 -14.31
CA THR A 67 -15.02 -0.78 -14.99
C THR A 67 -14.90 -0.83 -16.52
N GLU A 68 -13.73 -1.22 -17.02
CA GLU A 68 -13.40 -1.35 -18.44
C GLU A 68 -12.25 -2.36 -18.60
N LYS A 69 -11.87 -2.68 -19.84
CA LYS A 69 -10.66 -3.46 -20.10
C LYS A 69 -9.42 -2.71 -19.63
N VAL A 70 -8.53 -3.40 -18.92
CA VAL A 70 -7.28 -2.84 -18.38
C VAL A 70 -6.11 -3.63 -18.95
N SER A 71 -5.19 -2.94 -19.63
CA SER A 71 -3.96 -3.58 -20.12
C SER A 71 -2.95 -3.81 -19.00
N LYS A 72 -2.14 -4.86 -19.15
CA LYS A 72 -1.01 -5.16 -18.26
C LYS A 72 -0.13 -3.92 -18.00
N GLY A 73 0.20 -3.70 -16.73
CA GLY A 73 1.01 -2.58 -16.22
C GLY A 73 0.25 -1.27 -16.00
N LYS A 74 -1.02 -1.17 -16.42
CA LYS A 74 -1.85 0.03 -16.22
C LYS A 74 -2.17 0.20 -14.73
N LEU A 75 -2.11 1.45 -14.26
CA LEU A 75 -2.56 1.84 -12.92
C LEU A 75 -4.08 1.72 -12.83
N ILE A 76 -4.56 0.83 -11.97
CA ILE A 76 -5.98 0.56 -11.75
C ILE A 76 -6.54 1.47 -10.66
N PHE A 77 -5.77 1.64 -9.58
CA PHE A 77 -6.23 2.26 -8.35
C PHE A 77 -5.08 3.01 -7.67
N SER A 78 -5.40 4.15 -7.08
CA SER A 78 -4.50 4.90 -6.20
C SER A 78 -5.33 5.52 -5.07
N GLU A 79 -4.87 5.37 -3.83
CA GLU A 79 -5.50 5.94 -2.65
C GLU A 79 -4.43 6.47 -1.69
N THR A 80 -4.69 7.63 -1.10
CA THR A 80 -3.95 8.08 0.08
C THR A 80 -4.45 7.27 1.28
N PRO A 81 -3.59 6.47 1.95
CA PRO A 81 -4.00 5.69 3.10
C PRO A 81 -4.59 6.57 4.21
N LEU A 82 -5.53 6.03 4.99
CA LEU A 82 -6.05 6.67 6.19
C LEU A 82 -4.92 6.95 7.18
N VAL A 83 -4.04 5.97 7.37
CA VAL A 83 -2.90 6.04 8.30
C VAL A 83 -1.70 5.26 7.77
N TYR A 84 -0.51 5.65 8.22
CA TYR A 84 0.77 4.98 7.95
C TYR A 84 1.63 4.94 9.21
N PHE A 85 2.42 3.87 9.37
CA PHE A 85 3.32 3.63 10.50
C PHE A 85 4.60 2.97 10.03
N ASP A 86 5.67 3.08 10.82
CA ASP A 86 6.84 2.21 10.70
C ASP A 86 6.46 0.77 11.10
N ALA A 87 6.62 -0.17 10.18
CA ALA A 87 6.24 -1.57 10.36
C ALA A 87 7.08 -2.33 11.40
N GLN A 88 8.26 -1.83 11.78
CA GLN A 88 9.15 -2.52 12.71
C GLN A 88 8.72 -2.33 14.17
N ASN A 89 8.04 -1.23 14.48
CA ASN A 89 7.56 -0.93 15.81
C ASN A 89 6.29 -0.09 15.73
N ILE A 90 5.13 -0.75 15.82
CA ILE A 90 3.83 -0.09 15.85
C ILE A 90 3.26 -0.22 17.27
N PRO A 91 3.40 0.79 18.14
CA PRO A 91 2.68 0.81 19.40
C PRO A 91 1.18 0.88 19.13
N TRP A 92 0.40 -0.03 19.71
CA TRP A 92 -1.06 -0.06 19.54
C TRP A 92 -1.75 1.22 20.00
N ALA A 93 -1.21 1.89 21.02
CA ALA A 93 -1.64 3.21 21.45
C ALA A 93 -1.56 4.25 20.33
N ASP A 94 -0.56 4.17 19.45
CA ASP A 94 -0.40 5.12 18.35
C ASP A 94 -1.37 4.84 17.20
N VAL A 95 -1.73 3.58 16.97
CA VAL A 95 -2.83 3.21 16.06
C VAL A 95 -4.15 3.83 16.54
N TRP A 96 -4.43 3.74 17.84
CA TRP A 96 -5.63 4.35 18.43
C TRP A 96 -5.61 5.88 18.35
N LYS A 97 -4.50 6.53 18.68
CA LYS A 97 -4.36 8.00 18.53
C LYS A 97 -4.55 8.43 17.08
N ALA A 98 -3.98 7.68 16.13
CA ALA A 98 -4.12 7.99 14.72
C ALA A 98 -5.58 7.90 14.27
N TYR A 99 -6.33 6.89 14.73
CA TYR A 99 -7.77 6.80 14.50
C TYR A 99 -8.51 8.04 15.06
N LEU A 100 -8.23 8.45 16.30
CA LEU A 100 -8.88 9.61 16.91
C LEU A 100 -8.58 10.93 16.19
N ASN A 101 -7.42 11.03 15.54
CA ASN A 101 -7.02 12.21 14.77
C ASN A 101 -7.65 12.27 13.36
N LEU A 102 -8.32 11.21 12.91
CA LEU A 102 -9.06 11.23 11.65
C LEU A 102 -10.36 12.01 11.78
N GLU A 103 -10.79 12.65 10.69
CA GLU A 103 -12.13 13.21 10.59
C GLU A 103 -13.21 12.11 10.62
N GLU A 104 -14.43 12.44 11.06
CA GLU A 104 -15.53 11.48 11.18
C GLU A 104 -15.79 10.60 9.95
N PRO A 105 -15.76 11.11 8.70
CA PRO A 105 -15.92 10.25 7.52
C PRO A 105 -14.86 9.14 7.44
N ASN A 106 -13.62 9.45 7.79
CA ASN A 106 -12.50 8.50 7.77
C ASN A 106 -12.55 7.54 8.96
N GLN A 107 -12.99 8.02 10.13
CA GLN A 107 -13.28 7.15 11.27
C GLN A 107 -14.42 6.17 10.97
N ALA A 108 -15.50 6.64 10.33
CA ALA A 108 -16.62 5.81 9.91
C ALA A 108 -16.19 4.79 8.86
N ALA A 109 -15.36 5.18 7.90
CA ALA A 109 -14.77 4.28 6.91
C ALA A 109 -13.96 3.15 7.58
N TRP A 110 -13.02 3.47 8.49
CA TRP A 110 -12.27 2.46 9.23
C TRP A 110 -13.20 1.55 10.05
N ARG A 111 -14.20 2.13 10.74
CA ARG A 111 -15.22 1.34 11.47
C ARG A 111 -16.07 0.46 10.55
N SER A 112 -16.16 0.72 9.25
CA SER A 112 -16.89 -0.12 8.31
C SER A 112 -16.11 -1.34 7.79
N LEU A 113 -14.80 -1.41 8.11
CA LEU A 113 -13.94 -2.51 7.68
C LEU A 113 -14.25 -3.80 8.44
N SER A 114 -13.98 -4.93 7.79
CA SER A 114 -14.14 -6.25 8.40
C SER A 114 -13.10 -6.47 9.47
N LYS A 115 -13.49 -7.04 10.61
CA LYS A 115 -12.54 -7.57 11.60
C LYS A 115 -12.36 -9.06 11.38
N VAL A 116 -11.25 -9.62 11.86
CA VAL A 116 -11.12 -11.06 11.98
C VAL A 116 -12.06 -11.55 13.09
N ASP A 117 -12.94 -12.52 12.78
CA ASP A 117 -13.81 -13.17 13.78
C ASP A 117 -13.04 -14.16 14.68
N THR A 118 -11.93 -14.69 14.18
CA THR A 118 -11.17 -15.80 14.76
C THR A 118 -9.77 -15.43 15.23
N LEU A 119 -9.51 -14.19 15.67
CA LEU A 119 -8.25 -13.90 16.35
C LEU A 119 -8.26 -14.88 17.50
N SER A 120 -7.32 -15.82 17.49
CA SER A 120 -7.31 -16.87 18.50
C SER A 120 -7.43 -16.15 19.82
N VAL A 121 -8.33 -16.61 20.68
CA VAL A 121 -8.61 -15.95 21.94
C VAL A 121 -7.30 -15.60 22.67
N GLN A 122 -6.23 -16.37 22.47
CA GLN A 122 -4.85 -16.06 22.90
C GLN A 122 -4.17 -14.81 22.30
N GLN A 123 -4.29 -14.53 21.01
CA GLN A 123 -3.74 -13.32 20.39
C GLN A 123 -4.53 -12.07 20.79
N TRP A 124 -5.85 -12.19 20.88
CA TRP A 124 -6.66 -11.13 21.46
C TRP A 124 -6.34 -10.99 22.94
N LEU A 125 -6.23 -12.06 23.73
CA LEU A 125 -5.79 -12.06 25.14
C LEU A 125 -4.36 -11.53 25.34
N ALA A 126 -3.49 -11.59 24.34
CA ALA A 126 -2.16 -10.95 24.42
C ALA A 126 -2.27 -9.43 24.19
N LEU A 127 -3.16 -8.99 23.30
CA LEU A 127 -3.53 -7.58 23.13
C LEU A 127 -4.41 -7.06 24.27
N SER A 128 -5.18 -7.96 24.90
CA SER A 128 -6.20 -7.74 25.93
C SER A 128 -5.73 -8.18 27.33
N ALA A 129 -4.47 -8.57 27.48
CA ALA A 129 -3.78 -8.45 28.77
C ALA A 129 -3.84 -6.99 29.26
N ASN A 130 -4.03 -6.07 28.31
CA ASN A 130 -4.39 -4.67 28.48
C ASN A 130 -5.87 -4.38 28.11
N GLU A 131 -6.82 -5.30 28.26
CA GLU A 131 -8.26 -5.04 28.01
C GLU A 131 -8.78 -3.92 28.92
N LYS A 132 -8.19 -3.80 30.12
CA LYS A 132 -8.36 -2.66 31.02
C LYS A 132 -7.89 -1.33 30.40
N GLU A 133 -6.92 -1.36 29.49
CA GLU A 133 -6.34 -0.20 28.81
C GLU A 133 -7.10 0.16 27.51
N TYR A 134 -7.70 -0.81 26.80
CA TYR A 134 -8.36 -0.59 25.50
C TYR A 134 -9.79 -1.15 25.40
N PRO A 135 -10.76 -0.63 26.19
CA PRO A 135 -12.14 -1.12 26.19
C PRO A 135 -12.95 -0.69 24.95
N GLY A 136 -13.98 -1.47 24.63
CA GLY A 136 -15.04 -1.11 23.69
C GLY A 136 -14.54 -0.85 22.26
N LEU A 137 -14.86 0.35 21.73
CA LEU A 137 -14.55 0.75 20.36
C LEU A 137 -13.05 0.68 20.03
N CYS A 138 -12.17 0.96 21.01
CA CYS A 138 -10.73 0.92 20.79
C CYS A 138 -10.27 -0.46 20.31
N GLY A 139 -10.66 -1.53 21.03
CA GLY A 139 -10.33 -2.89 20.65
C GLY A 139 -10.86 -3.28 19.26
N GLU A 140 -12.04 -2.80 18.88
CA GLU A 140 -12.60 -3.03 17.55
C GLU A 140 -11.78 -2.37 16.44
N VAL A 141 -11.39 -1.10 16.64
CA VAL A 141 -10.55 -0.35 15.68
C VAL A 141 -9.19 -1.03 15.48
N LEU A 142 -8.56 -1.47 16.56
CA LEU A 142 -7.27 -2.18 16.51
C LEU A 142 -7.39 -3.52 15.78
N ALA A 143 -8.46 -4.28 16.03
CA ALA A 143 -8.71 -5.54 15.32
C ALA A 143 -8.94 -5.35 13.82
N LYS A 144 -9.63 -4.27 13.42
CA LYS A 144 -9.81 -3.92 12.00
C LYS A 144 -8.50 -3.49 11.36
N TYR A 145 -7.65 -2.73 12.06
CA TYR A 145 -6.31 -2.39 11.55
C TYR A 145 -5.48 -3.65 11.31
N TRP A 146 -5.46 -4.57 12.27
CA TRP A 146 -4.72 -5.82 12.14
C TRP A 146 -5.16 -6.64 10.92
N ASN A 147 -6.47 -6.71 10.67
CA ASN A 147 -7.02 -7.49 9.56
C ASN A 147 -6.79 -6.86 8.18
N ASN A 148 -6.76 -5.52 8.10
CA ASN A 148 -6.84 -4.80 6.82
C ASN A 148 -5.59 -3.99 6.47
N SER A 149 -4.60 -3.91 7.37
CA SER A 149 -3.37 -3.18 7.12
C SER A 149 -2.46 -3.91 6.13
N TRP A 150 -1.89 -3.15 5.21
CA TRP A 150 -0.88 -3.59 4.26
C TRP A 150 0.50 -3.34 4.84
N LYS A 151 1.45 -4.23 4.56
CA LYS A 151 2.82 -4.15 5.05
C LYS A 151 3.79 -4.22 3.89
N ASP A 152 4.48 -3.12 3.64
CA ASP A 152 5.60 -3.06 2.71
C ASP A 152 6.88 -3.38 3.49
N GLN A 153 7.43 -4.58 3.29
CA GLN A 153 8.65 -4.99 4.00
C GLN A 153 9.90 -4.27 3.54
N VAL A 154 9.87 -3.61 2.37
CA VAL A 154 11.04 -2.96 1.79
C VAL A 154 11.21 -1.57 2.40
N CYS A 155 10.15 -0.78 2.37
CA CYS A 155 10.07 0.53 3.01
C CYS A 155 9.98 0.42 4.53
N GLY A 156 9.64 -0.77 5.06
CA GLY A 156 9.34 -0.95 6.48
C GLY A 156 8.10 -0.14 6.88
N ILE A 157 7.06 -0.14 6.05
CA ILE A 157 5.85 0.67 6.27
C ILE A 157 4.64 -0.24 6.45
N SER A 158 3.79 0.09 7.40
CA SER A 158 2.45 -0.47 7.54
C SER A 158 1.42 0.64 7.29
N LEU A 159 0.41 0.36 6.49
CA LEU A 159 -0.60 1.35 6.13
C LEU A 159 -2.00 0.75 6.14
N LEU A 160 -3.01 1.58 6.33
CA LEU A 160 -4.41 1.21 6.20
C LEU A 160 -5.08 2.17 5.22
N GLY A 161 -5.54 1.66 4.08
CA GLY A 161 -6.44 2.39 3.18
C GLY A 161 -7.90 2.03 3.46
N ASN A 162 -8.85 2.85 3.01
CA ASN A 162 -10.26 2.49 3.11
C ASN A 162 -10.63 1.54 1.97
N ARG A 163 -10.51 2.03 0.73
CA ARG A 163 -10.87 1.26 -0.45
C ARG A 163 -9.82 0.20 -0.79
N ALA A 164 -8.55 0.42 -0.41
CA ALA A 164 -7.49 -0.58 -0.52
C ALA A 164 -7.81 -1.87 0.27
N SER A 165 -8.66 -1.81 1.30
CA SER A 165 -9.06 -2.99 2.07
C SER A 165 -10.09 -3.89 1.37
N PHE A 166 -10.63 -3.48 0.21
CA PHE A 166 -11.62 -4.27 -0.55
C PHE A 166 -11.00 -5.11 -1.67
N PHE A 167 -9.69 -5.07 -1.84
CA PHE A 167 -9.02 -5.96 -2.79
C PHE A 167 -8.92 -7.36 -2.20
N ASN A 168 -9.65 -8.32 -2.78
CA ASN A 168 -9.67 -9.70 -2.31
C ASN A 168 -8.41 -10.48 -2.65
N HIS A 169 -8.23 -11.60 -1.95
CA HIS A 169 -7.07 -12.47 -2.12
C HIS A 169 -7.21 -13.44 -3.31
N SER A 170 -6.09 -13.68 -4.00
CA SER A 170 -5.84 -14.88 -4.79
C SER A 170 -4.40 -15.35 -4.63
N CYS A 171 -4.17 -16.68 -4.63
CA CYS A 171 -2.82 -17.26 -4.71
C CYS A 171 -2.22 -17.16 -6.14
N ARG A 172 -3.03 -16.74 -7.12
CA ARG A 172 -2.65 -16.28 -8.46
C ARG A 172 -3.28 -14.89 -8.65
N PRO A 173 -2.69 -13.84 -8.09
CA PRO A 173 -3.24 -12.49 -8.17
C PRO A 173 -3.19 -11.96 -9.62
N THR A 174 -4.11 -11.04 -9.92
CA THR A 174 -4.25 -10.39 -11.24
C THR A 174 -3.66 -8.97 -11.24
N ALA A 175 -3.28 -8.49 -10.05
CA ALA A 175 -2.64 -7.21 -9.85
C ALA A 175 -1.60 -7.28 -8.74
N VAL A 176 -0.75 -6.27 -8.69
CA VAL A 176 0.24 -6.04 -7.63
C VAL A 176 -0.02 -4.67 -7.03
N TRP A 177 0.20 -4.55 -5.73
CA TRP A 177 0.20 -3.25 -5.07
C TRP A 177 1.62 -2.78 -4.78
N THR A 178 1.84 -1.47 -4.85
CA THR A 178 3.10 -0.82 -4.48
C THR A 178 2.81 0.45 -3.68
N LEU A 179 3.79 0.88 -2.90
CA LEU A 179 3.75 2.18 -2.24
C LEU A 179 4.51 3.20 -3.09
N ASN A 180 3.83 4.24 -3.54
CA ASN A 180 4.49 5.41 -4.09
C ASN A 180 4.98 6.27 -2.92
N ALA A 181 6.26 6.17 -2.58
CA ALA A 181 6.83 6.85 -1.41
C ALA A 181 6.75 8.40 -1.50
N GLU A 182 6.82 8.98 -2.70
CA GLU A 182 6.74 10.43 -2.90
C GLU A 182 5.31 10.94 -2.71
N ALA A 183 4.36 10.32 -3.42
CA ALA A 183 2.95 10.68 -3.31
C ALA A 183 2.29 10.16 -2.02
N ARG A 184 2.95 9.23 -1.32
CA ARG A 184 2.44 8.47 -0.17
C ARG A 184 1.10 7.78 -0.48
N THR A 185 1.00 7.19 -1.66
CA THR A 185 -0.22 6.52 -2.13
C THR A 185 -0.03 5.02 -2.27
N PHE A 186 -1.06 4.27 -1.89
CA PHE A 186 -1.20 2.86 -2.22
C PHE A 186 -1.66 2.74 -3.68
N GLU A 187 -0.80 2.20 -4.54
CA GLU A 187 -1.07 2.02 -5.96
C GLU A 187 -1.30 0.55 -6.29
N VAL A 188 -2.25 0.26 -7.17
CA VAL A 188 -2.49 -1.10 -7.69
C VAL A 188 -2.38 -1.09 -9.21
N ARG A 189 -1.56 -1.99 -9.76
CA ARG A 189 -1.33 -2.15 -11.20
C ARG A 189 -1.63 -3.56 -11.66
N ALA A 190 -2.18 -3.68 -12.86
CA ALA A 190 -2.47 -4.97 -13.48
C ALA A 190 -1.18 -5.73 -13.80
N THR A 191 -1.07 -7.01 -13.44
CA THR A 191 0.07 -7.86 -13.81
C THR A 191 -0.19 -8.66 -15.10
N GLU A 192 -1.45 -8.70 -15.52
CA GLU A 192 -1.95 -9.26 -16.78
C GLU A 192 -3.05 -8.35 -17.36
N ASP A 193 -3.53 -8.66 -18.57
CA ASP A 193 -4.70 -7.96 -19.12
C ASP A 193 -5.95 -8.38 -18.36
N LEU A 194 -6.82 -7.43 -18.02
CA LEU A 194 -8.08 -7.66 -17.32
C LEU A 194 -9.26 -7.25 -18.20
N ASP A 195 -10.31 -8.07 -18.20
CA ASP A 195 -11.56 -7.74 -18.85
C ASP A 195 -12.37 -6.71 -18.05
N SER A 196 -13.41 -6.15 -18.67
CA SER A 196 -14.42 -5.35 -17.94
C SER A 196 -15.14 -6.23 -16.92
N ASP A 197 -15.49 -5.66 -15.78
CA ASP A 197 -16.26 -6.32 -14.71
C ASP A 197 -15.55 -7.53 -14.09
N GLN A 198 -14.22 -7.58 -14.23
CA GLN A 198 -13.37 -8.59 -13.61
C GLN A 198 -12.93 -8.13 -12.21
N GLU A 199 -12.97 -9.04 -11.23
CA GLU A 199 -12.46 -8.76 -9.89
C GLU A 199 -10.93 -8.63 -9.92
N VAL A 200 -10.42 -7.55 -9.32
CA VAL A 200 -8.99 -7.28 -9.16
C VAL A 200 -8.52 -7.94 -7.87
N LEU A 201 -7.60 -8.88 -8.00
CA LEU A 201 -7.17 -9.76 -6.90
C LEU A 201 -5.70 -9.53 -6.56
N LEU A 202 -5.42 -9.37 -5.27
CA LEU A 202 -4.08 -9.21 -4.70
C LEU A 202 -3.68 -10.46 -3.90
N ASN A 203 -2.46 -10.49 -3.36
CA ASN A 203 -2.01 -11.56 -2.47
C ASN A 203 -1.88 -11.07 -1.02
N TYR A 204 -2.53 -11.76 -0.08
CA TYR A 204 -2.40 -11.49 1.36
C TYR A 204 -1.23 -12.24 1.99
N VAL A 205 -0.81 -13.32 1.33
CA VAL A 205 0.30 -14.18 1.75
C VAL A 205 1.36 -14.23 0.65
N PRO A 206 2.63 -14.52 0.99
CA PRO A 206 3.67 -14.70 -0.01
C PRO A 206 3.31 -15.77 -1.04
N LEU A 207 3.51 -15.44 -2.33
CA LEU A 207 3.13 -16.33 -3.43
C LEU A 207 3.97 -17.61 -3.45
N GLY A 208 5.25 -17.49 -3.09
CA GLY A 208 6.20 -18.58 -3.04
C GLY A 208 6.00 -19.57 -1.89
N TRP A 209 4.95 -19.46 -1.08
CA TRP A 209 4.66 -20.46 -0.05
C TRP A 209 3.92 -21.66 -0.63
N PRO A 210 4.14 -22.90 -0.14
CA PRO A 210 3.39 -24.08 -0.55
C PRO A 210 1.93 -23.99 -0.10
N ARG A 211 1.01 -24.68 -0.82
CA ARG A 211 -0.45 -24.61 -0.58
C ARG A 211 -0.85 -24.74 0.88
N VAL A 212 -0.32 -25.72 1.59
CA VAL A 212 -0.64 -25.96 3.00
C VAL A 212 -0.32 -24.74 3.86
N ARG A 213 0.84 -24.11 3.64
CA ARG A 213 1.26 -22.91 4.38
C ARG A 213 0.39 -21.70 4.02
N ARG A 214 0.05 -21.53 2.73
CA ARG A 214 -0.87 -20.47 2.27
C ARG A 214 -2.24 -20.60 2.95
N LEU A 215 -2.87 -21.77 2.85
CA LEU A 215 -4.21 -22.00 3.43
C LEU A 215 -4.23 -21.81 4.95
N ASN A 216 -3.24 -22.34 5.66
CA ASN A 216 -3.15 -22.15 7.11
C ASN A 216 -3.01 -20.67 7.51
N SER A 217 -2.26 -19.90 6.72
CA SER A 217 -2.05 -18.46 6.97
C SER A 217 -3.25 -17.59 6.57
N LEU A 218 -4.14 -18.10 5.71
CA LEU A 218 -5.37 -17.44 5.30
C LEU A 218 -6.55 -17.72 6.24
N ARG A 219 -6.50 -18.79 7.04
CA ARG A 219 -7.56 -19.13 8.01
C ARG A 219 -8.01 -17.95 8.89
N PRO A 220 -7.11 -17.10 9.42
CA PRO A 220 -7.52 -15.96 10.23
C PRO A 220 -8.40 -14.95 9.49
N PHE A 221 -8.39 -14.90 8.16
CA PHE A 221 -9.25 -13.99 7.40
C PHE A 221 -10.70 -14.48 7.30
N GLY A 222 -11.03 -15.65 7.86
CA GLY A 222 -12.40 -16.15 7.93
C GLY A 222 -12.94 -16.69 6.60
N PHE A 223 -12.06 -17.03 5.65
CA PHE A 223 -12.45 -17.62 4.37
C PHE A 223 -11.55 -18.79 3.95
N GLU A 224 -12.04 -19.63 3.05
CA GLU A 224 -11.27 -20.69 2.39
C GLU A 224 -10.92 -20.28 0.97
N CYS A 225 -9.63 -20.24 0.63
CA CYS A 225 -9.19 -19.82 -0.69
C CYS A 225 -9.53 -20.87 -1.76
N SER A 226 -10.42 -20.51 -2.67
CA SER A 226 -10.89 -21.32 -3.80
C SER A 226 -10.41 -20.82 -5.16
N CYS A 227 -9.36 -19.98 -5.19
CA CYS A 227 -8.79 -19.48 -6.45
C CYS A 227 -8.33 -20.63 -7.37
N ALA A 228 -8.14 -20.35 -8.66
CA ALA A 228 -7.79 -21.36 -9.66
C ALA A 228 -6.63 -22.28 -9.25
N LEU A 229 -5.58 -21.73 -8.61
CA LEU A 229 -4.45 -22.52 -8.13
C LEU A 229 -4.81 -23.42 -6.94
N CYS A 230 -5.65 -22.95 -6.02
CA CYS A 230 -6.05 -23.72 -4.84
C CYS A 230 -7.11 -24.79 -5.17
N ALA A 231 -7.97 -24.52 -6.15
CA ALA A 231 -9.02 -25.40 -6.64
C ALA A 231 -8.49 -26.50 -7.58
N ALA A 232 -7.49 -26.19 -8.40
CA ALA A 232 -6.83 -27.14 -9.29
C ALA A 232 -5.29 -27.06 -9.12
N PRO A 233 -4.74 -27.65 -8.04
CA PRO A 233 -3.30 -27.60 -7.78
C PRO A 233 -2.51 -28.30 -8.90
N ASN A 234 -1.61 -27.56 -9.54
CA ASN A 234 -0.63 -28.13 -10.46
C ASN A 234 0.60 -28.59 -9.66
N SER A 235 1.02 -29.84 -9.85
CA SER A 235 2.16 -30.43 -9.14
C SER A 235 3.48 -29.67 -9.36
N GLU A 236 3.75 -29.22 -10.58
CA GLU A 236 4.94 -28.45 -10.94
C GLU A 236 4.92 -27.08 -10.25
N THR A 237 3.79 -26.35 -10.32
CA THR A 237 3.65 -25.06 -9.62
C THR A 237 3.82 -25.21 -8.10
N GLU A 238 3.22 -26.23 -7.49
CA GLU A 238 3.37 -26.43 -6.05
C GLU A 238 4.79 -26.90 -5.67
N GLN A 239 5.49 -27.64 -6.53
CA GLN A 239 6.90 -27.98 -6.35
C GLN A 239 7.79 -26.74 -6.43
N ASN A 240 7.58 -25.86 -7.43
CA ASN A 240 8.32 -24.61 -7.57
C ASN A 240 8.13 -23.72 -6.34
N ARG A 241 6.89 -23.57 -5.86
CA ARG A 241 6.60 -22.82 -4.62
C ARG A 241 7.22 -23.48 -3.39
N ALA A 242 7.19 -24.81 -3.27
CA ALA A 242 7.87 -25.49 -2.17
C ALA A 242 9.39 -25.24 -2.18
N ALA A 243 10.01 -25.21 -3.36
CA ALA A 243 11.44 -24.89 -3.52
C ALA A 243 11.73 -23.42 -3.15
N ILE A 244 10.93 -22.46 -3.62
CA ILE A 244 11.07 -21.04 -3.22
C ILE A 244 10.98 -20.90 -1.69
N ASP A 245 9.99 -21.54 -1.06
CA ASP A 245 9.82 -21.51 0.39
C ASP A 245 11.00 -22.12 1.16
N GLN A 246 11.58 -23.20 0.62
CA GLN A 246 12.77 -23.82 1.18
C GLN A 246 13.98 -22.88 1.11
N VAL A 247 14.22 -22.28 -0.07
CA VAL A 247 15.32 -21.33 -0.28
C VAL A 247 15.17 -20.09 0.62
N ASP A 248 13.97 -19.50 0.71
CA ASP A 248 13.69 -18.37 1.60
C ASP A 248 13.95 -18.72 3.08
N ARG A 249 13.50 -19.88 3.54
CA ARG A 249 13.77 -20.35 4.92
C ARG A 249 15.25 -20.54 5.20
N GLN A 250 15.98 -21.13 4.25
CA GLN A 250 17.43 -21.32 4.37
C GLN A 250 18.14 -19.96 4.43
N LEU A 251 17.86 -19.04 3.50
CA LEU A 251 18.44 -17.69 3.48
C LEU A 251 18.21 -16.93 4.79
N ARG A 252 17.01 -17.05 5.40
CA ARG A 252 16.68 -16.44 6.70
C ARG A 252 17.43 -17.07 7.88
N SER A 253 17.79 -18.34 7.78
CA SER A 253 18.50 -19.08 8.84
C SER A 253 20.01 -18.86 8.82
N MET A 254 20.57 -18.36 7.71
CA MET A 254 22.00 -18.09 7.58
C MET A 254 22.43 -16.96 8.51
N SER A 255 23.62 -17.10 9.11
CA SER A 255 24.28 -16.03 9.86
C SER A 255 24.55 -14.80 8.97
N PHE A 256 24.70 -13.65 9.62
CA PHE A 256 25.05 -12.39 8.95
C PHE A 256 26.36 -11.81 9.52
N PRO A 257 27.33 -11.41 8.68
CA PRO A 257 27.35 -11.63 7.22
C PRO A 257 27.65 -13.12 6.92
N GLY A 258 26.77 -13.76 6.14
CA GLY A 258 26.95 -15.15 5.70
C GLY A 258 27.80 -15.23 4.43
N ASP A 259 28.06 -16.43 3.92
CA ASP A 259 28.78 -16.62 2.66
C ASP A 259 28.00 -15.99 1.49
N LYS A 260 28.58 -14.96 0.87
CA LYS A 260 27.97 -14.23 -0.25
C LYS A 260 27.81 -15.10 -1.50
N ARG A 261 28.76 -16.02 -1.77
CA ARG A 261 28.70 -16.89 -2.95
C ARG A 261 27.53 -17.85 -2.83
N VAL A 262 27.36 -18.46 -1.67
CA VAL A 262 26.21 -19.34 -1.38
C VAL A 262 24.89 -18.56 -1.51
N ARG A 263 24.81 -17.34 -0.95
CA ARG A 263 23.62 -16.49 -1.09
C ARG A 263 23.29 -16.16 -2.55
N ILE A 264 24.31 -15.87 -3.36
CA ILE A 264 24.15 -15.60 -4.80
C ILE A 264 23.54 -16.82 -5.49
N GLU A 265 24.10 -18.02 -5.28
CA GLU A 265 23.59 -19.25 -5.90
C GLU A 265 22.13 -19.51 -5.54
N MET A 266 21.78 -19.35 -4.26
CA MET A 266 20.41 -19.50 -3.76
C MET A 266 19.46 -18.47 -4.37
N TYR A 267 19.86 -17.20 -4.47
CA TYR A 267 19.01 -16.19 -5.09
C TYR A 267 18.88 -16.37 -6.60
N ILE A 268 19.88 -16.90 -7.29
CA ILE A 268 19.78 -17.27 -8.72
C ILE A 268 18.71 -18.34 -8.91
N GLU A 269 18.74 -19.40 -8.09
CA GLU A 269 17.72 -20.46 -8.10
C GLU A 269 16.33 -19.89 -7.84
N MET A 270 16.18 -19.09 -6.78
CA MET A 270 14.93 -18.45 -6.40
C MET A 270 14.39 -17.54 -7.52
N LEU A 271 15.26 -16.75 -8.16
CA LEU A 271 14.86 -15.87 -9.28
C LEU A 271 14.34 -16.69 -10.47
N HIS A 272 15.03 -17.79 -10.81
CA HIS A 272 14.61 -18.66 -11.90
C HIS A 272 13.22 -19.26 -11.65
N LEU A 273 12.97 -19.75 -10.44
CA LEU A 273 11.67 -20.27 -10.03
C LEU A 273 10.58 -19.20 -10.10
N GLN A 274 10.86 -17.99 -9.61
CA GLN A 274 9.90 -16.87 -9.66
C GLN A 274 9.58 -16.43 -11.09
N GLN A 275 10.57 -16.39 -11.99
CA GLN A 275 10.35 -16.02 -13.40
C GLN A 275 9.50 -17.04 -14.17
N SER A 276 9.45 -18.29 -13.70
CA SER A 276 8.56 -19.32 -14.27
C SER A 276 7.07 -19.07 -13.95
N GLU A 277 6.77 -18.21 -12.96
CA GLU A 277 5.41 -17.88 -12.54
C GLU A 277 5.08 -16.41 -12.83
N PRO A 278 4.26 -16.09 -13.85
CA PRO A 278 3.96 -14.70 -14.24
C PRO A 278 3.41 -13.81 -13.11
N ALA A 279 2.75 -14.39 -12.11
CA ALA A 279 2.21 -13.67 -10.96
C ALA A 279 3.28 -13.18 -9.96
N MET A 280 4.51 -13.71 -10.02
CA MET A 280 5.62 -13.38 -9.11
C MET A 280 6.56 -12.30 -9.66
N VAL A 281 6.07 -11.45 -10.57
CA VAL A 281 6.87 -10.39 -11.19
C VAL A 281 7.48 -9.43 -10.15
N TRP A 282 6.77 -9.17 -9.05
CA TRP A 282 7.27 -8.34 -7.94
C TRP A 282 8.34 -9.07 -7.11
N ASP A 283 8.11 -10.34 -6.79
CA ASP A 283 9.09 -11.16 -6.08
C ASP A 283 10.40 -11.29 -6.89
N ALA A 284 10.29 -11.47 -8.21
CA ALA A 284 11.44 -11.52 -9.12
C ALA A 284 12.21 -10.18 -9.17
N LEU A 285 11.51 -9.04 -9.17
CA LEU A 285 12.13 -7.72 -9.08
C LEU A 285 12.97 -7.60 -7.80
N TRP A 286 12.41 -8.02 -6.67
CA TRP A 286 13.10 -7.97 -5.38
C TRP A 286 14.34 -8.87 -5.36
N THR A 287 14.20 -10.12 -5.79
CA THR A 287 15.32 -11.07 -5.84
C THR A 287 16.44 -10.57 -6.76
N ALA A 288 16.11 -10.03 -7.94
CA ALA A 288 17.09 -9.46 -8.85
C ALA A 288 17.82 -8.25 -8.24
N THR A 289 17.13 -7.44 -7.44
CA THR A 289 17.72 -6.30 -6.73
C THR A 289 18.74 -6.75 -5.68
N LEU A 290 18.42 -7.79 -4.91
CA LEU A 290 19.35 -8.37 -3.94
C LEU A 290 20.56 -9.02 -4.62
N LEU A 291 20.34 -9.71 -5.75
CA LEU A 291 21.42 -10.27 -6.56
C LEU A 291 22.35 -9.20 -7.09
N GLN A 292 21.82 -8.12 -7.66
CA GLN A 292 22.62 -7.01 -8.17
C GLN A 292 23.55 -6.48 -7.09
N GLN A 293 23.02 -6.24 -5.88
CA GLN A 293 23.81 -5.74 -4.76
C GLN A 293 24.92 -6.72 -4.36
N LEU A 294 24.61 -8.01 -4.27
CA LEU A 294 25.61 -9.04 -3.96
C LEU A 294 26.69 -9.15 -5.04
N PHE A 295 26.33 -9.01 -6.32
CA PHE A 295 27.30 -9.00 -7.42
C PHE A 295 28.22 -7.78 -7.37
N ILE A 296 27.68 -6.58 -7.09
CA ILE A 296 28.49 -5.37 -6.88
C ILE A 296 29.47 -5.57 -5.72
N GLU A 297 29.01 -6.16 -4.62
CA GLU A 297 29.85 -6.42 -3.44
C GLU A 297 31.00 -7.43 -3.67
N ILE A 298 30.93 -8.24 -4.73
CA ILE A 298 32.00 -9.16 -5.13
C ILE A 298 32.70 -8.71 -6.42
N ASP A 299 32.47 -7.47 -6.86
CA ASP A 299 33.05 -6.85 -8.06
C ASP A 299 32.69 -7.58 -9.38
N ASP A 300 31.56 -8.28 -9.42
CA ASP A 300 31.03 -8.92 -10.63
C ASP A 300 30.05 -7.99 -11.35
N LEU A 301 30.59 -6.91 -11.92
CA LEU A 301 29.80 -5.86 -12.56
C LEU A 301 29.01 -6.34 -13.78
N ARG A 302 29.48 -7.40 -14.44
CA ARG A 302 28.77 -7.99 -15.58
C ARG A 302 27.45 -8.61 -15.14
N ARG A 303 27.47 -9.49 -14.14
CA ARG A 303 26.24 -10.11 -13.62
C ARG A 303 25.36 -9.12 -12.86
N ALA A 304 25.94 -8.08 -12.27
CA ALA A 304 25.18 -6.96 -11.72
C ALA A 304 24.37 -6.23 -12.81
N ALA A 305 24.92 -6.05 -14.01
CA ALA A 305 24.22 -5.47 -15.15
C ALA A 305 23.10 -6.39 -15.67
N ASP A 306 23.32 -7.70 -15.74
CA ASP A 306 22.29 -8.66 -16.17
C ASP A 306 21.03 -8.61 -15.29
N CYS A 307 21.18 -8.32 -13.98
CA CYS A 307 20.05 -8.13 -13.07
C CYS A 307 19.20 -6.90 -13.43
N GLN A 308 19.81 -5.86 -14.01
CA GLN A 308 19.14 -4.62 -14.36
C GLN A 308 18.04 -4.84 -15.40
N ASP A 309 18.26 -5.73 -16.37
CA ASP A 309 17.26 -6.07 -17.39
C ASP A 309 15.99 -6.68 -16.78
N VAL A 310 16.17 -7.56 -15.78
CA VAL A 310 15.05 -8.14 -15.03
C VAL A 310 14.32 -7.05 -14.26
N MET A 311 15.07 -6.17 -13.59
CA MET A 311 14.50 -5.08 -12.80
C MET A 311 13.71 -4.09 -13.65
N VAL A 312 14.21 -3.70 -14.82
CA VAL A 312 13.52 -2.80 -15.76
C VAL A 312 12.19 -3.41 -16.23
N LYS A 313 12.21 -4.67 -16.67
CA LYS A 313 11.00 -5.35 -17.15
C LYS A 313 9.96 -5.50 -16.05
N ALA A 314 10.38 -5.88 -14.85
CA ALA A 314 9.46 -6.10 -13.74
C ALA A 314 8.91 -4.78 -13.16
N SER A 315 9.74 -3.75 -13.01
CA SER A 315 9.32 -2.43 -12.53
C SER A 315 8.36 -1.73 -13.50
N ALA A 316 8.56 -1.88 -14.81
CA ALA A 316 7.62 -1.34 -15.81
C ALA A 316 6.19 -1.88 -15.62
N VAL A 317 6.05 -3.13 -15.16
CA VAL A 317 4.75 -3.73 -14.82
C VAL A 317 4.26 -3.28 -13.45
N CYS A 318 5.12 -3.35 -12.43
CA CYS A 318 4.69 -3.18 -11.03
C CYS A 318 4.61 -1.74 -10.56
N CYS A 319 5.38 -0.85 -11.18
CA CYS A 319 5.53 0.55 -10.77
C CYS A 319 5.20 1.55 -11.90
N GLY A 320 5.02 1.06 -13.13
CA GLY A 320 4.77 1.88 -14.32
C GLY A 320 6.04 2.23 -15.09
N LYS A 321 5.87 2.64 -16.35
CA LYS A 321 6.97 2.88 -17.31
C LYS A 321 7.88 4.05 -16.92
N ASP A 322 7.34 5.02 -16.20
CA ASP A 322 8.08 6.22 -15.76
C ASP A 322 8.78 6.02 -14.42
N PHE A 323 8.72 4.81 -13.84
CA PHE A 323 9.39 4.52 -12.59
C PHE A 323 10.91 4.47 -12.79
N GLY A 324 11.59 5.56 -12.41
CA GLY A 324 13.05 5.64 -12.43
C GLY A 324 13.65 4.69 -11.39
N LEU A 325 14.30 3.62 -11.85
CA LEU A 325 14.98 2.64 -10.98
C LEU A 325 16.06 3.28 -10.09
N ASP A 326 16.62 4.43 -10.49
CA ASP A 326 17.96 4.84 -10.09
C ASP A 326 18.04 5.67 -8.80
N GLN A 327 16.93 6.27 -8.35
CA GLN A 327 16.94 7.17 -7.17
C GLN A 327 16.14 6.62 -5.98
N ARG A 328 15.01 5.94 -6.22
CA ARG A 328 14.13 5.42 -5.14
C ARG A 328 14.49 4.03 -4.64
N TRP A 329 14.96 3.13 -5.52
CA TRP A 329 15.35 1.78 -5.08
C TRP A 329 16.65 1.78 -4.29
N LYS A 330 17.61 2.67 -4.60
CA LYS A 330 18.86 2.77 -3.84
C LYS A 330 18.59 3.14 -2.38
N GLU A 331 17.67 4.06 -2.11
CA GLU A 331 17.29 4.43 -0.75
C GLU A 331 16.51 3.32 -0.02
N LEU A 332 15.63 2.60 -0.73
CA LEU A 332 14.84 1.48 -0.19
C LEU A 332 15.71 0.26 0.19
N VAL A 333 16.61 -0.16 -0.70
CA VAL A 333 17.40 -1.41 -0.57
C VAL A 333 18.51 -1.27 0.46
N ILE A 334 19.15 -0.10 0.52
CA ILE A 334 20.21 0.20 1.49
C ILE A 334 19.69 0.11 2.92
N HIS A 335 18.42 0.50 3.16
CA HIS A 335 17.84 0.48 4.50
C HIS A 335 17.40 -0.93 4.97
N THR A 336 17.02 -1.83 4.06
CA THR A 336 16.56 -3.20 4.41
C THR A 336 17.69 -4.19 4.64
N MET A 337 18.86 -4.02 4.00
CA MET A 337 20.00 -4.95 4.12
C MET A 337 20.93 -4.65 5.31
N MET A 338 20.90 -3.42 5.84
CA MET A 338 21.79 -2.98 6.93
C MET A 338 21.20 -3.20 8.33
N LEU A 339 19.91 -3.51 8.45
CA LEU A 339 19.31 -3.79 9.75
C LEU A 339 19.43 -5.29 10.04
N PRO A 340 20.19 -5.72 11.07
CA PRO A 340 19.96 -7.03 11.63
C PRO A 340 18.49 -7.03 12.05
N ARG A 341 17.66 -7.89 11.42
CA ARG A 341 16.32 -8.19 11.94
C ARG A 341 16.54 -8.77 13.33
N ARG A 342 16.53 -7.90 14.35
CA ARG A 342 16.68 -8.31 15.74
C ARG A 342 15.53 -9.27 16.03
N ARG A 343 15.90 -10.40 16.62
CA ARG A 343 15.00 -11.53 16.93
C ARG A 343 13.80 -11.09 17.76
#